data_AF-A0A948VZS9-F1
#
_entry.id   AF-A0A948VZS9-F1
#
_cell.length_a   1.000
_cell.length_b   1.000
_cell.length_c   1.000
_cell.angle_alpha   90.00
_cell.angle_beta   90.00
_cell.angle_gamma   90.00
#
_symmetry.space_group_name_H-M   'P 1'
#
loop_
_entity.id
_entity.type
_entity.pdbx_description
1 polymer ?
#
loop_
_entity_poly.entity_id
_entity_poly.type
_entity_poly.pdbx_seq_one_letter_code
_entity_poly.pdbx_strand_id
1 'polypeptide(L)'
;DPKLIKIVMKDERPVGFLFAYPDISAALQQTKGRLFPFGWLALLLELRRTDWININGAGMVEEYRGLCGTAILFSEMANSVLDNPRYRHAEVVQIGVENDKMQREMQNFGIDFYKMHRTYVKDL
;
A
#
# COMPACT_ATOMS: atom_id res chain seq x y z
N ASP A 1 9.69 1.76 -8.24
CA ASP A 1 9.27 2.98 -8.94
C ASP A 1 9.17 4.07 -7.88
N PRO A 2 10.06 5.08 -7.90
CA PRO A 2 10.05 6.15 -6.90
C PRO A 2 8.72 6.92 -6.83
N LYS A 3 7.94 6.93 -7.92
CA LYS A 3 6.63 7.59 -7.94
C LYS A 3 5.61 6.95 -7.00
N LEU A 4 5.83 5.70 -6.57
CA LEU A 4 4.98 4.98 -5.61
C LEU A 4 5.36 5.26 -4.15
N ILE A 5 6.23 6.25 -3.91
CA ILE A 5 6.64 6.68 -2.57
C ILE A 5 6.27 8.15 -2.44
N LYS A 6 5.37 8.46 -1.52
CA LYS A 6 4.95 9.82 -1.22
C LYS A 6 5.39 10.21 0.17
N ILE A 7 5.90 11.42 0.29
CA ILE A 7 6.31 12.02 1.56
C ILE A 7 5.70 13.42 1.59
N VAL A 8 5.03 13.76 2.69
CA VAL A 8 4.60 15.13 2.97
C VAL A 8 5.66 15.79 3.82
N MET A 9 6.12 16.94 3.37
CA MET A 9 7.09 17.78 4.08
C MET A 9 6.37 18.99 4.68
N LYS A 10 6.78 19.38 5.88
CA LYS A 10 6.53 20.71 6.40
C LYS A 10 7.88 21.37 6.66
N ASP A 11 8.12 22.46 5.95
CA ASP A 11 9.46 23.03 5.84
C ASP A 11 10.45 21.91 5.40
N GLU A 12 11.54 21.72 6.14
CA GLU A 12 12.54 20.67 5.89
C GLU A 12 12.27 19.35 6.66
N ARG A 13 11.08 19.18 7.25
CA ARG A 13 10.76 18.02 8.08
C ARG A 13 9.71 17.11 7.44
N PRO A 14 9.97 15.80 7.29
CA PRO A 14 8.95 14.85 6.84
C PRO A 14 7.91 14.65 7.93
N VAL A 15 6.65 14.91 7.61
CA VAL A 15 5.50 14.80 8.54
C VAL A 15 4.52 13.69 8.18
N GLY A 16 4.70 13.07 7.02
CA GLY A 16 3.92 11.91 6.64
C GLY A 16 4.46 11.16 5.44
N PHE A 17 3.98 9.94 5.24
CA PHE A 17 4.38 9.06 4.16
C PHE A 17 3.23 8.20 3.66
N LEU A 18 3.36 7.73 2.42
CA LEU A 18 2.52 6.70 1.83
C LEU A 18 3.37 5.85 0.88
N PHE A 19 3.37 4.54 1.09
CA PHE A 19 4.15 3.60 0.29
C PHE A 19 3.25 2.63 -0.48
N ALA A 20 3.56 2.46 -1.76
CA ALA A 20 2.96 1.44 -2.60
C ALA A 20 4.04 0.69 -3.39
N TYR A 21 3.73 -0.53 -3.81
CA TYR A 21 4.62 -1.35 -4.62
C TYR A 21 3.85 -2.31 -5.53
N PRO A 22 4.45 -2.75 -6.65
CA PRO A 22 3.83 -3.75 -7.53
C PRO A 22 3.55 -5.06 -6.77
N ASP A 23 2.37 -5.66 -6.95
CA ASP A 23 2.02 -6.94 -6.35
C ASP A 23 2.77 -8.09 -7.03
N ILE A 24 3.47 -8.91 -6.24
CA ILE A 24 4.22 -10.10 -6.70
C ILE A 24 3.59 -11.41 -6.22
N SER A 25 2.40 -11.35 -5.64
CA SER A 25 1.70 -12.47 -4.99
C SER A 25 1.49 -13.62 -5.97
N ALA A 26 1.21 -13.33 -7.25
CA ALA A 26 1.06 -14.34 -8.29
C ALA A 26 2.34 -15.17 -8.50
N ALA A 27 3.50 -14.52 -8.63
CA ALA A 27 4.78 -15.21 -8.78
C ALA A 27 5.21 -15.91 -7.48
N LEU A 28 4.89 -15.34 -6.31
CA LEU A 28 5.15 -15.99 -5.02
C LEU A 28 4.35 -17.30 -4.87
N GLN A 29 3.09 -17.31 -5.30
CA GLN A 29 2.25 -18.51 -5.34
C GLN A 29 2.77 -19.53 -6.36
N GLN A 30 3.12 -19.10 -7.58
CA GLN A 30 3.68 -19.96 -8.61
C GLN A 30 4.95 -20.68 -8.13
N THR A 31 5.84 -19.95 -7.45
CA THR A 31 7.11 -20.48 -6.94
C THR A 31 6.95 -21.23 -5.61
N LYS A 32 5.75 -21.22 -5.01
CA LYS A 32 5.50 -21.72 -3.65
C LYS A 32 6.49 -21.13 -2.63
N GLY A 33 6.89 -19.87 -2.82
CA GLY A 33 7.90 -19.18 -2.01
C GLY A 33 9.35 -19.65 -2.21
N ARG A 34 9.64 -20.60 -3.11
CA ARG A 34 11.00 -21.08 -3.35
C ARG A 34 11.74 -20.13 -4.28
N LEU A 35 12.88 -19.60 -3.84
CA LEU A 35 13.72 -18.73 -4.66
C LEU A 35 14.59 -19.50 -5.66
N PHE A 36 15.04 -20.70 -5.32
CA PHE A 36 15.96 -21.48 -6.16
C PHE A 36 15.28 -22.66 -6.86
N PRO A 37 15.75 -23.05 -8.07
CA PRO A 37 16.84 -22.40 -8.82
C PRO A 37 16.43 -21.12 -9.56
N PHE A 38 15.15 -20.95 -9.90
CA PHE A 38 14.68 -19.85 -10.79
C PHE A 38 13.50 -19.03 -10.24
N GLY A 39 13.09 -19.22 -8.99
CA GLY A 39 11.98 -18.47 -8.41
C GLY A 39 12.26 -16.98 -8.25
N TRP A 40 13.51 -16.61 -7.95
CA TRP A 40 13.93 -15.20 -7.95
C TRP A 40 13.70 -14.52 -9.30
N LEU A 41 13.90 -15.23 -10.42
CA LEU A 41 13.67 -14.70 -11.75
C LEU A 41 12.18 -14.45 -11.98
N ALA A 42 11.32 -15.38 -11.57
CA ALA A 42 9.88 -15.21 -11.64
C ALA A 42 9.41 -13.97 -10.85
N LEU A 43 9.92 -13.76 -9.63
CA LEU A 43 9.59 -12.59 -8.82
C LEU A 43 10.06 -11.27 -9.46
N LEU A 44 11.28 -11.23 -10.00
CA LEU A 44 11.81 -10.04 -10.67
C LEU A 44 11.05 -9.69 -11.96
N LEU A 45 10.63 -10.70 -12.72
CA LEU A 45 9.78 -10.52 -13.89
C LEU A 45 8.40 -9.98 -13.49
N GLU A 46 7.82 -10.52 -12.42
CA GLU A 46 6.51 -10.09 -11.94
C GLU A 46 6.50 -8.63 -11.46
N LEU A 47 7.56 -8.17 -10.77
CA LEU A 47 7.74 -6.76 -10.40
C LEU A 47 7.62 -5.79 -11.61
N ARG A 48 7.96 -6.27 -12.81
CA ARG A 48 7.88 -5.48 -14.04
C ARG A 48 6.57 -5.68 -14.80
N ARG A 49 5.92 -6.84 -14.67
CA ARG A 49 4.74 -7.21 -15.46
C ARG A 49 3.41 -6.94 -14.78
N THR A 50 3.33 -7.11 -13.46
CA THR A 50 2.07 -7.04 -12.71
C THR A 50 1.31 -5.75 -12.99
N ASP A 51 -0.01 -5.87 -13.17
CA ASP A 51 -0.96 -4.77 -13.30
C ASP A 51 -1.61 -4.40 -11.96
N TRP A 52 -1.19 -5.05 -10.87
CA TRP A 52 -1.64 -4.81 -9.50
C TRP A 52 -0.62 -3.98 -8.69
N ILE A 53 -1.15 -3.13 -7.83
CA ILE A 53 -0.40 -2.41 -6.79
C ILE A 53 -0.94 -2.75 -5.41
N ASN A 54 -0.02 -2.94 -4.47
CA ASN A 54 -0.31 -2.96 -3.05
C ASN A 54 0.10 -1.63 -2.41
N ILE A 55 -0.87 -0.94 -1.83
CA ILE A 55 -0.69 0.24 -0.99
C ILE A 55 -0.59 -0.27 0.46
N ASN A 56 0.62 -0.28 1.01
CA ASN A 56 0.89 -0.97 2.27
C ASN A 56 0.62 -0.12 3.51
N GLY A 57 0.93 1.18 3.45
CA GLY A 57 0.81 1.99 4.66
C GLY A 57 0.90 3.48 4.38
N ALA A 58 0.01 4.21 5.05
CA ALA A 58 0.02 5.64 5.18
C ALA A 58 0.29 6.00 6.64
N GLY A 59 1.08 7.04 6.87
CA GLY A 59 1.35 7.53 8.22
C GLY A 59 1.49 9.04 8.23
N MET A 60 0.97 9.65 9.30
CA MET A 60 1.16 11.06 9.62
C MET A 60 1.61 11.15 11.09
N VAL A 61 2.56 12.04 11.37
CA VAL A 61 2.89 12.40 12.76
C VAL A 61 1.65 12.99 13.45
N GLU A 62 1.52 12.72 14.75
CA GLU A 62 0.28 12.94 15.49
C GLU A 62 -0.23 14.38 15.43
N GLU A 63 0.68 15.35 15.49
CA GLU A 63 0.38 16.78 15.46
C GLU A 63 -0.27 17.24 14.15
N TYR A 64 -0.14 16.45 13.08
CA TYR A 64 -0.65 16.77 11.74
C TYR A 64 -1.78 15.84 11.29
N ARG A 65 -2.25 14.96 12.16
CA ARG A 65 -3.45 14.14 11.91
C ARG A 65 -4.70 15.01 11.91
N GLY A 66 -5.66 14.69 11.05
CA GLY A 66 -6.91 15.46 10.93
C GLY A 66 -6.79 16.77 10.12
N LEU A 67 -5.60 17.14 9.64
CA LEU A 67 -5.37 18.30 8.78
C LEU A 67 -5.42 17.97 7.28
N CYS A 68 -6.15 16.91 6.89
CA CYS A 68 -6.24 16.41 5.51
C CYS A 68 -4.90 15.96 4.87
N GLY A 69 -3.81 15.83 5.64
CA GLY A 69 -2.50 15.40 5.10
C GLY A 69 -2.53 14.00 4.46
N THR A 70 -3.25 13.07 5.06
CA THR A 70 -3.50 11.74 4.49
C THR A 70 -4.21 11.83 3.15
N ALA A 71 -5.22 12.71 3.00
CA ALA A 71 -5.93 12.89 1.74
C ALA A 71 -5.02 13.36 0.60
N ILE A 72 -4.09 14.27 0.90
CA ILE A 72 -3.09 14.73 -0.07
C ILE A 72 -2.19 13.57 -0.52
N LEU A 73 -1.71 12.74 0.43
CA LEU A 73 -0.91 11.56 0.12
C LEU A 73 -1.67 10.59 -0.80
N PHE A 74 -2.91 10.26 -0.49
CA PHE A 74 -3.73 9.34 -1.29
C PHE A 74 -4.07 9.92 -2.67
N SER A 75 -4.40 11.21 -2.76
CA SER A 75 -4.64 11.87 -4.05
C SER A 75 -3.40 11.85 -4.94
N GLU A 76 -2.24 12.14 -4.39
CA GLU A 76 -0.98 12.17 -5.14
C GLU A 76 -0.50 10.75 -5.51
N MET A 77 -0.79 9.76 -4.67
CA MET A 77 -0.61 8.35 -5.02
C MET A 77 -1.52 7.95 -6.16
N ALA A 78 -2.81 8.30 -6.11
CA ALA A 78 -3.76 8.00 -7.18
C ALA A 78 -3.28 8.55 -8.53
N ASN A 79 -2.81 9.80 -8.56
CA ASN A 79 -2.20 10.39 -9.77
C ASN A 79 -1.03 9.55 -10.29
N SER A 80 -0.10 9.14 -9.41
CA SER A 80 1.06 8.34 -9.82
C SER A 80 0.71 6.93 -10.32
N VAL A 81 -0.35 6.34 -9.78
CA VAL A 81 -0.87 5.05 -10.25
C VAL A 81 -1.55 5.22 -11.61
N LEU A 82 -2.40 6.22 -11.77
CA LEU A 82 -3.15 6.49 -13.00
C LEU A 82 -2.26 6.95 -14.16
N ASP A 83 -1.16 7.66 -13.89
CA ASP A 83 -0.16 8.07 -14.88
C ASP A 83 0.59 6.88 -15.50
N ASN A 84 0.55 5.71 -14.86
CA ASN A 84 1.22 4.52 -15.36
C ASN A 84 0.18 3.53 -15.92
N PRO A 85 0.09 3.37 -17.26
CA PRO A 85 -0.95 2.57 -17.91
C PRO A 85 -0.84 1.07 -17.63
N ARG A 86 0.27 0.62 -17.00
CA ARG A 86 0.42 -0.76 -16.55
C ARG A 86 -0.58 -1.11 -15.47
N TYR A 87 -0.86 -0.17 -14.55
CA TYR A 87 -1.62 -0.47 -13.36
C TYR A 87 -3.12 -0.34 -13.61
N ARG A 88 -3.84 -1.41 -13.27
CA ARG A 88 -5.30 -1.51 -13.43
C ARG A 88 -6.01 -1.73 -12.12
N HIS A 89 -5.28 -2.26 -11.14
CA HIS A 89 -5.81 -2.63 -9.84
C HIS A 89 -4.90 -2.10 -8.73
N ALA A 90 -5.50 -1.58 -7.67
CA ALA A 90 -4.81 -1.17 -6.47
C ALA A 90 -5.55 -1.71 -5.25
N GLU A 91 -4.82 -2.28 -4.32
CA GLU A 91 -5.34 -2.79 -3.06
C GLU A 91 -4.67 -2.06 -1.90
N VAL A 92 -5.47 -1.63 -0.92
CA VAL A 92 -4.93 -1.15 0.35
C VAL A 92 -4.83 -2.33 1.30
N VAL A 93 -3.60 -2.69 1.67
CA VAL A 93 -3.32 -3.86 2.50
C VAL A 93 -3.00 -3.45 3.93
N GLN A 94 -3.15 -4.39 4.87
CA GLN A 94 -2.71 -4.24 6.27
C GLN A 94 -3.34 -3.07 7.07
N ILE A 95 -4.61 -2.75 6.82
CA ILE A 95 -5.37 -1.88 7.73
C ILE A 95 -5.95 -2.74 8.85
N GLY A 96 -5.47 -2.49 10.08
CA GLY A 96 -5.99 -3.12 11.30
C GLY A 96 -7.48 -2.86 11.50
N VAL A 97 -8.21 -3.91 11.90
CA VAL A 97 -9.67 -3.87 12.11
C VAL A 97 -10.03 -2.98 13.30
N GLU A 98 -9.11 -2.80 14.22
CA GLU A 98 -9.18 -1.92 15.37
C GLU A 98 -9.00 -0.43 15.02
N ASN A 99 -8.50 -0.10 13.83
CA ASN A 99 -8.28 1.27 13.40
C ASN A 99 -9.50 1.86 12.68
N ASP A 100 -10.57 2.09 13.44
CA ASP A 100 -11.84 2.64 12.94
C ASP A 100 -11.69 3.97 12.19
N LYS A 101 -10.73 4.81 12.60
CA LYS A 101 -10.48 6.11 11.96
C LYS A 101 -9.97 5.90 10.53
N MET A 102 -8.97 5.04 10.35
CA MET A 102 -8.42 4.73 9.03
C MET A 102 -9.44 4.03 8.14
N GLN A 103 -10.24 3.11 8.69
CA GLN A 103 -11.30 2.45 7.90
C GLN A 103 -12.33 3.45 7.36
N ARG A 104 -12.83 4.36 8.21
CA ARG A 104 -13.75 5.41 7.77
C ARG A 104 -13.13 6.33 6.72
N GLU A 105 -11.87 6.70 6.91
CA GLU A 105 -11.15 7.54 5.98
C GLU A 105 -11.01 6.87 4.59
N MET A 106 -10.66 5.59 4.55
CA MET A 106 -10.55 4.84 3.29
C MET A 106 -11.91 4.61 2.61
N GLN A 107 -12.98 4.36 3.38
CA GLN A 107 -14.34 4.28 2.84
C GLN A 107 -14.76 5.60 2.18
N ASN A 108 -14.38 6.75 2.74
CA ASN A 108 -14.64 8.05 2.13
C ASN A 108 -13.88 8.24 0.80
N PHE A 109 -12.75 7.56 0.61
CA PHE A 109 -12.04 7.48 -0.68
C PHE A 109 -12.65 6.47 -1.66
N GLY A 110 -13.78 5.85 -1.31
CA GLY A 110 -14.45 4.86 -2.16
C GLY A 110 -13.78 3.48 -2.15
N ILE A 111 -12.92 3.20 -1.17
CA ILE A 111 -12.30 1.88 -1.01
C ILE A 111 -13.33 0.93 -0.39
N ASP A 112 -13.59 -0.17 -1.09
CA ASP A 112 -14.42 -1.25 -0.60
C ASP A 112 -13.57 -2.26 0.20
N PHE A 113 -13.92 -2.43 1.47
CA PHE A 113 -13.24 -3.37 2.36
C PHE A 113 -13.83 -4.77 2.20
N TYR A 114 -13.18 -5.59 1.37
CA TYR A 114 -13.66 -6.94 1.06
C TYR A 114 -12.91 -8.06 1.80
N LYS A 115 -11.76 -7.77 2.43
CA LYS A 115 -10.95 -8.75 3.18
C LYS A 115 -10.58 -8.20 4.57
N MET A 116 -10.80 -9.02 5.61
CA MET A 116 -10.50 -8.70 7.00
C MET A 116 -9.55 -9.74 7.60
N HIS A 117 -8.56 -9.30 8.38
CA HIS A 117 -7.63 -10.15 9.13
C HIS A 117 -7.65 -9.76 10.61
N ARG A 118 -7.61 -10.75 11.51
CA ARG A 118 -7.62 -10.55 12.96
C ARG A 118 -6.52 -11.40 13.60
N THR A 119 -5.77 -10.80 14.51
CA THR A 119 -4.77 -11.49 15.32
C THR A 119 -5.37 -11.80 16.68
N TYR A 120 -5.30 -13.06 17.10
CA TYR A 120 -5.72 -13.50 18.43
C TYR A 120 -4.47 -13.84 19.24
N VAL A 121 -4.37 -13.26 20.43
CA VAL A 121 -3.31 -13.55 21.39
C VAL A 121 -3.92 -14.34 22.53
N LYS A 122 -3.24 -15.42 22.95
CA LYS A 122 -3.58 -16.17 24.15
C LYS A 122 -2.45 -15.95 25.15
N ASP A 123 -2.77 -15.41 26.32
CA ASP A 123 -1.83 -15.40 27.44
C ASP A 123 -1.62 -16.86 27.88
N LEU A 124 -0.36 -17.32 27.81
CA LEU A 124 0.07 -18.65 28.21
C LEU A 124 0.66 -18.62 29.62
#